data_AF-A0A6G0U9Z6-F1
#
_entry.id   AF-A0A6G0U9Z6-F1
#
_cell.length_a   1.000
_cell.length_b   1.000
_cell.length_c   1.000
_cell.angle_alpha   90.00
_cell.angle_beta   90.00
_cell.angle_gamma   90.00
#
_symmetry.space_group_name_H-M   'P 1'
#
loop_
_entity.id
_entity.type
_entity.pdbx_description
1 polymer ?
#
loop_
_entity_poly.entity_id
_entity_poly.type
_entity_poly.pdbx_seq_one_letter_code
_entity_poly.pdbx_strand_id
1 'polypeptide(L)'
;MDSSQYRTVTSDLANDDADFRDPSELPPEPVTEINSKSRVLQVELSDGEITVIGTVTDAVPGLNSSTVPGTKILLIPCVLCRRRCIRLTALNCEVLGGCSESLMEKNWPSLRVLCQMLRIDYTMVMQKAS
;
A
#
# COMPACT_ATOMS: atom_id res chain seq x y z
N MET A 1 -50.97 -29.37 -22.23
CA MET A 1 -49.75 -29.41 -21.40
C MET A 1 -48.72 -30.16 -22.24
N ASP A 2 -47.75 -29.42 -22.78
CA ASP A 2 -46.87 -29.86 -23.87
C ASP A 2 -45.53 -30.36 -23.30
N SER A 3 -45.26 -31.65 -23.44
CA SER A 3 -44.12 -32.36 -22.81
C SER A 3 -42.83 -32.31 -23.64
N SER A 4 -42.66 -31.31 -24.50
CA SER A 4 -41.58 -31.23 -25.50
C SER A 4 -40.30 -30.53 -25.03
N GLN A 5 -40.24 -30.00 -23.80
CA GLN A 5 -39.13 -29.15 -23.35
C GLN A 5 -37.93 -29.88 -22.71
N TYR A 6 -37.99 -31.21 -22.55
CA TYR A 6 -36.93 -31.96 -21.85
C TYR A 6 -35.99 -32.78 -22.75
N ARG A 7 -36.07 -32.65 -24.09
CA ARG A 7 -35.24 -33.45 -25.01
C ARG A 7 -33.96 -32.80 -25.52
N THR A 8 -33.63 -31.58 -25.08
CA THR A 8 -32.49 -30.82 -25.63
C THR A 8 -31.23 -30.88 -24.76
N VAL A 9 -31.25 -31.53 -23.59
CA VAL A 9 -30.13 -31.47 -22.62
C VAL A 9 -29.15 -32.65 -22.69
N THR A 10 -29.22 -33.54 -23.68
CA THR A 10 -28.29 -34.69 -23.78
C THR A 10 -27.51 -34.80 -25.09
N SER A 11 -27.64 -33.86 -26.04
CA SER A 11 -26.80 -33.87 -27.26
C SER A 11 -25.45 -33.19 -27.09
N ASP A 12 -25.29 -32.32 -26.09
CA ASP A 12 -24.11 -31.46 -25.98
C ASP A 12 -23.00 -32.06 -25.11
N LEU A 13 -23.21 -33.28 -24.60
CA LEU A 13 -22.20 -34.06 -23.85
C LEU A 13 -21.50 -35.13 -24.70
N ALA A 14 -21.75 -35.17 -26.02
CA ALA A 14 -21.20 -36.19 -26.92
C ALA A 14 -19.97 -35.71 -27.73
N ASN A 15 -19.46 -34.51 -27.49
CA ASN A 15 -18.19 -34.03 -28.05
C ASN A 15 -17.18 -33.81 -26.93
N ASP A 16 -16.88 -34.87 -26.18
CA ASP A 16 -15.78 -34.91 -25.22
C ASP A 16 -14.53 -35.52 -25.87
N ASP A 17 -14.19 -35.03 -27.07
CA ASP A 17 -12.83 -35.10 -27.59
C ASP A 17 -12.10 -33.84 -27.08
N ALA A 18 -11.98 -33.75 -25.75
CA ALA A 18 -11.13 -32.78 -25.09
C ALA A 18 -9.67 -33.12 -25.44
N ASP A 19 -9.29 -32.58 -26.59
CA ASP A 19 -7.95 -32.46 -27.14
C ASP A 19 -6.98 -32.14 -25.99
N PHE A 20 -6.11 -33.09 -25.66
CA PHE A 20 -5.05 -32.95 -24.67
C PHE A 20 -3.98 -32.02 -25.26
N ARG A 21 -4.33 -30.75 -25.44
CA ARG A 21 -3.44 -29.75 -26.02
C ARG A 21 -2.22 -29.60 -25.14
N ASP A 22 -1.06 -29.76 -25.76
CA ASP A 22 0.22 -29.54 -25.12
C ASP A 22 0.24 -28.10 -24.56
N PRO A 23 0.44 -27.91 -23.24
CA PRO A 23 0.51 -26.59 -22.63
C PRO A 23 1.57 -25.67 -23.25
N SER A 24 2.51 -26.22 -24.02
CA SER A 24 3.53 -25.46 -24.76
C SER A 24 3.04 -24.81 -26.06
N GLU A 25 1.85 -25.16 -26.57
CA GLU A 25 1.25 -24.56 -27.77
C GLU A 25 0.29 -23.40 -27.48
N LEU A 26 -0.02 -23.13 -26.21
CA LEU A 26 -0.77 -21.93 -25.83
C LEU A 26 0.12 -20.69 -26.05
N PRO A 27 -0.37 -19.66 -26.78
CA PRO A 27 0.37 -18.41 -26.87
C PRO A 27 0.63 -17.91 -25.46
N PRO A 28 1.83 -17.34 -25.17
CA PRO A 28 2.13 -16.83 -23.86
C PRO A 28 1.04 -15.83 -23.50
N GLU A 29 0.25 -16.14 -22.47
CA GLU A 29 -0.69 -15.18 -21.95
C GLU A 29 0.08 -13.89 -21.65
N PRO A 30 -0.47 -12.71 -21.99
CA PRO A 30 0.22 -11.47 -21.70
C PRO A 30 0.52 -11.47 -20.21
N VAL A 31 1.81 -11.61 -19.89
CA VAL A 31 2.34 -11.44 -18.54
C VAL A 31 1.93 -10.03 -18.19
N THR A 32 0.81 -9.89 -17.48
CA THR A 32 0.41 -8.61 -16.93
C THR A 32 1.58 -8.22 -16.06
N GLU A 33 2.31 -7.19 -16.50
CA GLU A 33 3.46 -6.69 -15.78
C GLU A 33 3.00 -6.52 -14.34
N ILE A 34 3.49 -7.39 -13.46
CA ILE A 34 3.28 -7.26 -12.04
C ILE A 34 3.95 -5.91 -11.75
N ASN A 35 3.14 -4.86 -11.58
CA ASN A 35 3.59 -3.54 -11.19
C ASN A 35 4.16 -3.68 -9.77
N SER A 36 5.40 -4.16 -9.72
CA SER A 36 6.01 -4.88 -8.62
C SER A 36 6.64 -3.92 -7.61
N LYS A 37 6.08 -2.71 -7.51
CA LYS A 37 6.51 -1.69 -6.55
C LYS A 37 5.32 -0.88 -6.05
N SER A 38 4.32 -1.54 -5.48
CA SER A 38 3.38 -0.85 -4.57
C SER A 38 4.20 -0.35 -3.38
N ARG A 39 4.47 0.97 -3.37
CA ARG A 39 5.21 1.61 -2.27
C ARG A 39 4.21 1.84 -1.14
N VAL A 40 4.50 1.27 0.02
CA VAL A 40 3.72 1.52 1.24
C VAL A 40 4.48 2.52 2.09
N LEU A 41 3.84 3.64 2.42
CA LEU A 41 4.34 4.58 3.40
C LEU A 41 3.67 4.27 4.75
N GLN A 42 4.50 4.00 5.75
CA GLN A 42 4.07 3.87 7.14
C GLN A 42 4.39 5.16 7.88
N VAL A 43 3.40 5.73 8.55
CA VAL A 43 3.54 6.95 9.36
C VAL A 43 3.13 6.69 10.80
N GLU A 44 3.76 7.39 11.73
CA GLU A 44 3.35 7.41 13.13
C GLU A 44 2.50 8.68 13.35
N LEU A 45 1.27 8.49 13.84
CA LEU A 45 0.31 9.57 14.06
C LEU A 45 0.02 9.69 15.54
N SER A 46 -0.15 10.92 16.01
CA SER A 46 -0.55 11.19 17.40
C SER A 46 -1.51 12.37 17.48
N ASP A 47 -2.46 12.27 18.39
CA ASP A 47 -3.33 13.38 18.82
C ASP A 47 -2.70 14.20 19.97
N GLY A 48 -1.51 13.81 20.44
CA GLY A 48 -0.81 14.40 21.58
C GLY A 48 -0.79 13.52 22.82
N GLU A 49 -1.68 12.53 22.92
CA GLU A 49 -1.74 11.59 24.05
C GLU A 49 -1.50 10.14 23.61
N ILE A 50 -2.11 9.74 22.49
CA ILE A 50 -2.06 8.39 21.96
C ILE A 50 -1.31 8.39 20.63
N THR A 51 -0.57 7.31 20.39
CA THR A 51 0.10 7.05 19.13
C THR A 51 -0.52 5.87 18.41
N VAL A 52 -0.76 6.02 17.11
CA VAL A 52 -1.25 4.99 16.19
C VAL A 52 -0.40 4.94 14.92
N ILE A 53 -0.47 3.81 14.20
CA ILE A 53 0.23 3.66 12.92
C ILE A 53 -0.72 3.98 11.79
N GLY A 54 -0.31 4.83 10.85
CA GLY A 54 -0.99 5.05 9.58
C GLY A 54 -0.29 4.29 8.46
N THR A 55 -1.05 3.67 7.56
CA THR A 55 -0.53 3.06 6.34
C THR A 55 -1.16 3.71 5.12
N VAL A 56 -0.30 4.07 4.16
CA VAL A 56 -0.64 4.73 2.90
C VAL A 56 -0.13 3.82 1.79
N THR A 57 -1.06 3.15 1.11
CA THR A 57 -0.75 2.30 -0.06
C THR A 57 -0.94 3.08 -1.36
N ASP A 58 -1.98 3.92 -1.40
CA ASP A 58 -2.29 4.81 -2.52
C ASP A 58 -1.75 6.21 -2.21
N ALA A 59 -1.33 6.95 -3.23
CA ALA A 59 -0.77 8.29 -3.04
C ALA A 59 -1.77 9.24 -2.34
N VAL A 60 -1.33 9.85 -1.24
CA VAL A 60 -2.04 10.94 -0.56
C VAL A 60 -1.31 12.25 -0.89
N PRO A 61 -1.96 13.25 -1.51
CA PRO A 61 -1.31 14.52 -1.82
C PRO A 61 -0.68 15.15 -0.59
N GLY A 62 0.59 15.56 -0.70
CA GLY A 62 1.35 16.18 0.39
C GLY A 62 1.94 15.22 1.44
N LEU A 63 1.61 13.92 1.39
CA LEU A 63 2.13 12.92 2.32
C LEU A 63 3.07 11.95 1.58
N ASN A 64 4.36 12.04 1.86
CA ASN A 64 5.41 11.23 1.23
C ASN A 64 6.60 11.04 2.18
N SER A 65 7.66 10.34 1.72
CA SER A 65 8.86 10.07 2.53
C SER A 65 9.68 11.32 2.90
N SER A 66 9.43 12.44 2.22
CA SER A 66 10.07 13.73 2.48
C SER A 66 9.21 14.64 3.36
N THR A 67 8.01 14.20 3.77
CA THR A 67 7.17 14.94 4.72
C THR A 67 7.92 15.10 6.05
N VAL A 68 7.97 16.34 6.55
CA VAL A 68 8.74 16.68 7.74
C VAL A 68 8.05 16.19 9.02
N PRO A 69 8.82 15.79 10.05
CA PRO A 69 8.26 15.46 11.35
C PRO A 69 7.42 16.60 11.94
N GLY A 70 6.27 16.24 12.50
CA GLY A 70 5.33 17.19 13.11
C GLY A 70 4.31 17.81 12.14
N THR A 71 4.37 17.47 10.85
CA THR A 71 3.30 17.80 9.89
C THR A 71 1.94 17.33 10.41
N LYS A 72 0.97 18.24 10.37
CA LYS A 72 -0.40 18.01 10.79
C LYS A 72 -1.22 17.51 9.61
N ILE A 73 -2.09 16.55 9.89
CA ILE A 73 -3.05 16.02 8.94
C ILE A 73 -4.45 16.12 9.54
N LEU A 74 -5.44 16.35 8.70
CA LEU A 74 -6.85 16.24 9.03
C LEU A 74 -7.34 14.86 8.61
N LEU A 75 -7.91 14.12 9.56
CA LEU A 75 -8.59 12.86 9.28
C LEU A 75 -10.07 13.12 9.04
N ILE A 76 -10.54 12.74 7.85
CA ILE A 76 -11.93 12.90 7.44
C ILE A 76 -12.65 11.55 7.61
N PRO A 77 -13.80 11.48 8.30
CA PRO A 77 -14.60 10.25 8.39
C PRO A 77 -14.99 9.74 6.99
N CYS A 78 -15.07 8.45 6.68
CA CYS A 78 -14.89 7.23 7.47
C CYS A 78 -13.49 6.63 7.27
N VAL A 79 -12.78 6.39 8.38
CA VAL A 79 -11.41 5.86 8.37
C VAL A 79 -11.40 4.40 8.84
N LEU A 80 -10.81 3.50 8.04
CA LEU A 80 -10.64 2.11 8.44
C LEU A 80 -9.52 2.01 9.49
N CYS A 81 -9.87 1.53 10.69
CA CYS A 81 -8.91 1.28 11.77
C CYS A 81 -8.97 -0.19 12.19
N ARG A 82 -7.81 -0.88 12.19
CA ARG A 82 -7.68 -2.27 12.63
C ARG A 82 -6.37 -2.44 13.40
N ARG A 83 -6.43 -2.95 14.64
CA ARG A 83 -5.25 -3.20 15.50
C ARG A 83 -4.35 -1.97 15.72
N ARG A 84 -4.95 -0.79 15.95
CA ARG A 84 -4.24 0.51 16.05
C ARG A 84 -3.49 0.92 14.76
N CYS A 85 -3.82 0.29 13.64
CA CYS A 85 -3.37 0.71 12.31
C CYS A 85 -4.54 1.34 11.56
N ILE A 86 -4.32 2.55 11.05
CA ILE A 86 -5.26 3.34 10.28
C ILE A 86 -4.87 3.27 8.81
N ARG A 87 -5.83 2.96 7.93
CA ARG A 87 -5.63 3.06 6.48
C ARG A 87 -5.94 4.47 5.99
N LEU A 88 -4.90 5.18 5.56
CA LEU A 88 -4.99 6.52 5.00
C LEU A 88 -5.13 6.45 3.48
N THR A 89 -6.02 7.27 2.93
CA THR A 89 -6.25 7.45 1.50
C THR A 89 -6.50 8.93 1.22
N ALA A 90 -6.45 9.34 -0.05
CA ALA A 90 -6.72 10.73 -0.43
C ALA A 90 -8.17 11.18 -0.13
N LEU A 91 -9.07 10.25 0.19
CA LEU A 91 -10.46 10.56 0.55
C LEU A 91 -10.63 10.86 2.04
N ASN A 92 -9.72 10.38 2.88
CA ASN A 92 -9.90 10.40 4.33
C ASN A 92 -8.74 11.11 5.08
N CYS A 93 -7.81 11.69 4.33
CA CYS A 93 -6.62 12.34 4.85
C CYS A 93 -6.29 13.57 4.01
N GLU A 94 -6.18 14.72 4.67
CA GLU A 94 -5.72 15.98 4.07
C GLU A 94 -4.51 16.49 4.85
N VAL A 95 -3.47 16.92 4.13
CA VAL A 95 -2.25 17.46 4.75
C VAL A 95 -2.42 18.95 5.02
N LEU A 96 -2.40 19.33 6.29
CA LEU A 96 -2.48 20.74 6.72
C LEU A 96 -1.11 21.43 6.73
N GLY A 97 -0.02 20.64 6.73
CA GLY A 97 1.35 21.14 6.74
C GLY A 97 1.91 21.38 8.15
N GLY A 98 2.83 22.33 8.27
CA GLY A 98 3.54 22.62 9.52
C GLY A 98 4.68 21.66 9.83
N CYS A 99 5.46 22.03 10.84
CA CYS A 99 6.59 21.26 11.36
C CYS A 99 6.67 21.40 12.88
N SER A 100 7.36 20.45 13.53
CA SER A 100 7.72 20.58 14.94
C SER A 100 9.23 20.49 15.05
N GLU A 101 9.88 21.59 15.46
CA GLU A 101 11.34 21.69 15.58
C GLU A 101 11.90 20.59 16.49
N SER A 102 11.28 20.38 17.65
CA SER A 102 11.64 19.31 18.59
C SER A 102 11.53 17.89 18.00
N LEU A 103 10.60 17.65 17.06
CA LEU A 103 10.51 16.36 16.36
C LEU A 103 11.51 16.28 15.20
N MET A 104 11.84 17.39 14.55
CA MET A 104 12.85 17.44 13.50
C MET A 104 14.26 17.16 14.05
N GLU A 105 14.61 17.71 15.21
CA GLU A 105 15.89 17.43 15.88
C GLU A 105 16.04 15.95 16.23
N LYS A 106 14.95 15.31 16.66
CA LYS A 106 14.94 13.89 17.06
C LYS A 106 14.86 12.96 15.87
N ASN A 107 14.10 13.32 14.84
CA ASN A 107 13.67 12.44 13.75
C ASN A 107 13.98 13.03 12.35
N TRP A 108 15.16 13.65 12.18
CA TRP A 108 15.56 14.27 10.90
C TRP A 108 15.22 13.36 9.71
N PRO A 109 14.53 13.90 8.67
CA PRO A 109 13.69 13.09 7.81
C PRO A 109 14.53 12.07 7.04
N SER A 110 14.10 10.81 7.13
CA SER A 110 14.69 9.60 6.54
C SER A 110 16.03 9.13 7.10
N LEU A 111 17.05 9.98 7.30
CA LEU A 111 18.40 9.46 7.54
C LEU A 111 18.53 8.69 8.86
N ARG A 112 18.01 9.23 9.96
CA ARG A 112 18.11 8.56 11.26
C ARG A 112 17.26 7.29 11.32
N VAL A 113 16.05 7.33 10.74
CA VAL A 113 15.16 6.17 10.64
C VAL A 113 15.81 5.07 9.80
N LEU A 114 16.41 5.44 8.66
CA LEU A 114 17.16 4.52 7.81
C LEU A 114 18.37 3.94 8.53
N CYS A 115 19.16 4.77 9.22
CA CYS A 115 20.29 4.31 10.05
C CYS A 115 19.85 3.30 11.11
N GLN A 116 18.73 3.54 11.80
CA GLN A 116 18.18 2.61 12.78
C GLN A 116 17.75 1.28 12.13
N MET A 117 17.07 1.33 10.98
CA MET A 117 16.65 0.13 10.26
C MET A 117 17.83 -0.67 9.72
N LEU A 118 18.88 0.03 9.26
CA LEU A 118 20.09 -0.56 8.70
C LEU A 118 21.15 -0.91 9.76
N ARG A 119 20.89 -0.61 11.05
CA ARG A 119 21.84 -0.75 12.17
C ARG A 119 23.17 -0.04 11.92
N ILE A 120 23.12 1.12 11.25
CA ILE A 120 24.27 1.99 11.00
C ILE A 120 24.26 3.10 12.06
N ASP A 121 25.42 3.39 12.64
CA ASP A 121 25.55 4.49 13.59
C ASP A 121 25.41 5.83 12.86
N TYR A 122 24.39 6.61 13.26
CA TYR A 122 24.08 7.92 12.70
C TYR A 122 25.26 8.90 12.83
N THR A 123 26.07 8.78 13.89
CA THR A 123 27.21 9.69 14.14
C THR A 123 28.28 9.57 13.05
N MET A 124 28.49 8.37 12.52
CA MET A 124 29.47 8.11 11.45
C MET A 124 29.06 8.73 10.12
N VAL A 125 27.76 8.89 9.87
CA VAL A 125 27.24 9.46 8.62
C VAL A 125 27.40 10.98 8.62
N MET A 126 27.19 11.64 9.77
CA MET A 126 27.32 13.09 9.90
C MET A 126 28.78 13.57 9.77
N GLN A 127 29.75 12.76 10.20
CA GLN A 127 31.19 13.12 10.12
C GLN A 127 31.75 13.17 8.70
N LYS A 128 31.11 12.52 7.72
CA LYS A 128 31.55 12.48 6.31
C LYS A 128 30.98 13.60 5.44
N ALA A 129 30.15 14.48 5.99
CA ALA A 129 29.45 15.54 5.25
C ALA A 129 29.98 16.96 5.53
N SER A 130 31.13 17.10 6.21
CA SER A 130 31.96 18.33 6.29
C SER A 130 33.24 18.14 5.50
#